data_AF-A0A537NJ41-F1
#
_entry.id   AF-A0A537NJ41-F1
#
_cell.length_a   1.000
_cell.length_b   1.000
_cell.length_c   1.000
_cell.angle_alpha   90.00
_cell.angle_beta   90.00
_cell.angle_gamma   90.00
#
_symmetry.space_group_name_H-M   'P 1'
#
loop_
_entity.id
_entity.type
_entity.pdbx_description
1 polymer ?
#
loop_
_entity_poly.entity_id
_entity_poly.type
_entity_poly.pdbx_seq_one_letter_code
_entity_poly.pdbx_strand_id
1 'polypeptide(L)'
;MRSAVVPILLAAAVAACSSAPPSYENPPLAAKIDRLRVERDNCLLARAPQLDDRSPDVRGVARRVAASCSDETEKLLALAIPYADAKARDGFHQEAARRAADIVLIFRRVDSRSPDRRPGEPVPLSN
;
A
#
# COMPACT_ATOMS: atom_id res chain seq x y z
N MET A 1 32.86 40.74 -38.20
CA MET A 1 32.15 40.09 -37.08
C MET A 1 30.66 40.32 -37.30
N ARG A 2 29.92 39.33 -37.81
CA ARG A 2 28.47 39.41 -38.05
C ARG A 2 27.81 38.39 -37.11
N SER A 3 27.25 38.86 -36.01
CA SER A 3 26.44 38.02 -35.11
C SER A 3 25.06 37.83 -35.74
N ALA A 4 24.73 36.57 -36.05
CA ALA A 4 23.38 36.16 -36.39
C ALA A 4 22.59 35.94 -35.09
N VAL A 5 21.50 36.68 -34.90
CA VAL A 5 20.51 36.41 -33.86
C VAL A 5 19.47 35.47 -34.46
N VAL A 6 19.44 34.23 -33.98
CA VAL A 6 18.42 33.23 -34.32
C VAL A 6 17.35 33.28 -33.23
N PRO A 7 16.10 33.67 -33.52
CA PRO A 7 15.02 33.55 -32.55
C PRO A 7 14.56 32.09 -32.55
N ILE A 8 14.82 31.39 -31.45
CA ILE A 8 14.25 30.07 -31.19
C ILE A 8 12.77 30.27 -30.87
N LEU A 9 11.92 30.00 -31.86
CA LEU A 9 10.47 29.84 -31.71
C LEU A 9 10.22 28.59 -30.85
N LEU A 10 10.00 28.79 -29.55
CA LEU A 10 9.60 27.74 -28.62
C LEU A 10 8.16 27.32 -28.96
N ALA A 11 8.04 26.12 -29.50
CA ALA A 11 6.82 25.48 -29.92
C ALA A 11 5.80 25.36 -28.78
N ALA A 12 4.60 25.87 -29.02
CA ALA A 12 3.40 25.56 -28.26
C ALA A 12 3.03 24.08 -28.47
N ALA A 13 3.32 23.23 -27.48
CA ALA A 13 2.88 21.85 -27.43
C ALA A 13 2.47 21.45 -26.01
N VAL A 14 1.45 22.13 -25.48
CA VAL A 14 0.70 21.72 -24.28
C VAL A 14 -0.78 21.66 -24.62
N ALA A 15 -1.14 20.73 -25.52
CA ALA A 15 -2.53 20.45 -25.84
C ALA A 15 -2.69 18.99 -26.26
N ALA A 16 -2.50 18.06 -25.33
CA ALA A 16 -3.02 16.69 -25.43
C ALA A 16 -2.98 15.97 -24.07
N CYS A 17 -3.51 16.58 -23.01
CA CYS A 17 -4.02 15.77 -21.90
C CYS A 17 -5.33 15.16 -22.39
N SER A 18 -5.28 13.90 -22.80
CA SER A 18 -6.42 13.09 -23.20
C SER A 18 -7.48 13.13 -22.10
N SER A 19 -8.52 13.94 -22.28
CA SER A 19 -9.74 13.89 -21.49
C SER A 19 -10.46 12.60 -21.86
N ALA A 20 -10.06 11.49 -21.25
CA ALA A 20 -10.99 10.39 -21.06
C ALA A 20 -12.27 10.99 -20.44
N PRO A 21 -13.47 10.68 -20.96
CA PRO A 21 -14.70 11.10 -20.30
C PRO A 21 -14.63 10.64 -18.84
N PRO A 22 -15.16 11.41 -17.86
CA PRO A 22 -15.22 10.96 -16.49
C PRO A 22 -16.00 9.65 -16.48
N SER A 23 -15.28 8.53 -16.32
CA SER A 23 -15.89 7.24 -16.11
C SER A 23 -16.68 7.36 -14.83
N TYR A 24 -18.00 7.31 -14.95
CA TYR A 24 -18.91 7.40 -13.81
C TYR A 24 -18.60 6.25 -12.85
N GLU A 25 -17.83 6.53 -11.81
CA GLU A 25 -17.65 5.62 -10.69
C GLU A 25 -19.01 5.45 -10.03
N ASN A 26 -19.52 4.22 -10.00
CA ASN A 26 -20.72 3.87 -9.26
C ASN A 26 -20.39 4.05 -7.76
N PRO A 27 -20.87 5.12 -7.08
CA PRO A 27 -20.36 5.46 -5.75
C PRO A 27 -20.62 4.37 -4.69
N PRO A 28 -21.79 3.68 -4.70
CA PRO A 28 -22.01 2.50 -3.86
C PRO A 28 -21.01 1.37 -4.07
N LEU A 29 -20.57 1.11 -5.31
CA LEU A 29 -19.57 0.07 -5.59
C LEU A 29 -18.20 0.48 -5.06
N ALA A 30 -17.79 1.73 -5.32
CA ALA A 30 -16.52 2.27 -4.82
C ALA A 30 -16.42 2.16 -3.29
N ALA A 31 -17.49 2.56 -2.57
CA ALA A 31 -17.54 2.46 -1.11
C ALA A 31 -17.41 1.03 -0.59
N LYS A 32 -17.98 0.04 -1.30
CA LYS A 32 -17.83 -1.38 -0.93
C LYS A 32 -16.40 -1.89 -1.18
N ILE A 33 -15.77 -1.48 -2.29
CA ILE A 33 -14.37 -1.81 -2.57
C ILE A 33 -13.47 -1.23 -1.49
N ASP A 34 -13.69 0.03 -1.09
CA ASP A 34 -12.91 0.66 -0.03
C ASP A 34 -13.06 -0.04 1.33
N ARG A 35 -14.28 -0.49 1.65
CA ARG A 35 -14.52 -1.31 2.84
C ARG A 35 -13.69 -2.61 2.79
N LEU A 36 -13.68 -3.32 1.67
CA LEU A 36 -12.89 -4.54 1.52
C LEU A 36 -11.37 -4.29 1.58
N ARG A 37 -10.90 -3.13 1.10
CA ARG A 37 -9.50 -2.70 1.28
C ARG A 37 -9.17 -2.52 2.76
N VAL A 38 -10.04 -1.86 3.52
CA VAL A 38 -9.87 -1.71 4.98
C VAL A 38 -9.89 -3.07 5.68
N GLU A 39 -10.77 -3.98 5.30
CA GLU A 39 -10.82 -5.33 5.87
C GLU A 39 -9.50 -6.11 5.62
N ARG A 40 -8.97 -6.06 4.40
CA ARG A 40 -7.65 -6.62 4.07
C ARG A 40 -6.56 -5.98 4.92
N ASP A 41 -6.50 -4.66 4.95
CA ASP A 41 -5.43 -3.93 5.65
C ASP A 41 -5.49 -4.18 7.18
N ASN A 42 -6.68 -4.37 7.75
CA ASN A 42 -6.85 -4.80 9.14
C ASN A 42 -6.29 -6.20 9.41
N CYS A 43 -6.50 -7.16 8.49
CA CYS A 43 -5.86 -8.46 8.59
C CYS A 43 -4.34 -8.32 8.54
N LEU A 44 -3.80 -7.53 7.60
CA LEU A 44 -2.35 -7.30 7.49
C LEU A 44 -1.77 -6.71 8.78
N LEU A 45 -2.44 -5.71 9.37
CA LEU A 45 -2.05 -5.10 10.64
C LEU A 45 -2.06 -6.11 11.79
N ALA A 46 -3.05 -6.99 11.86
CA ALA A 46 -3.15 -8.01 12.91
C ALA A 46 -2.08 -9.10 12.77
N ARG A 47 -1.73 -9.49 11.54
CA ARG A 47 -0.79 -10.59 11.25
C ARG A 47 0.67 -10.16 11.23
N ALA A 48 0.97 -8.92 10.84
CA ALA A 48 2.34 -8.41 10.77
C ALA A 48 3.16 -8.61 12.07
N PRO A 49 2.69 -8.21 13.27
CA PRO A 49 3.47 -8.40 14.50
C PRO A 49 3.60 -9.89 14.91
N GLN A 50 2.70 -10.76 14.43
CA GLN A 50 2.73 -12.20 14.74
C GLN A 50 3.75 -12.95 13.86
N LEU A 51 3.99 -12.46 12.64
CA LEU A 51 4.81 -13.12 11.63
C LEU A 51 6.15 -12.41 11.37
N ASP A 52 6.36 -11.21 11.94
CA ASP A 52 7.63 -10.51 11.89
C ASP A 52 8.63 -11.11 12.89
N ASP A 53 9.53 -11.92 12.36
CA ASP A 53 10.66 -12.55 13.04
C ASP A 53 11.89 -11.62 13.13
N ARG A 54 11.74 -10.33 12.81
CA ARG A 54 12.83 -9.34 12.68
C ARG A 54 13.87 -9.67 11.60
N SER A 55 13.55 -10.57 10.66
CA SER A 55 14.42 -10.89 9.54
C SER A 55 14.80 -9.64 8.73
N PRO A 56 16.06 -9.51 8.26
CA PRO A 56 16.43 -8.44 7.33
C PRO A 56 15.67 -8.53 5.99
N ASP A 57 15.13 -9.70 5.62
CA ASP A 57 14.26 -9.87 4.44
C ASP A 57 12.82 -9.42 4.73
N VAL A 58 12.61 -8.10 4.77
CA VAL A 58 11.28 -7.49 4.92
C VAL A 58 10.30 -7.98 3.84
N ARG A 59 10.78 -8.18 2.61
CA ARG A 59 9.91 -8.62 1.50
C ARG A 59 9.43 -10.05 1.72
N GLY A 60 10.28 -10.93 2.23
CA GLY A 60 9.90 -12.29 2.63
C GLY A 60 8.86 -12.31 3.73
N VAL A 61 9.07 -11.54 4.80
CA VAL A 61 8.10 -11.37 5.90
C VAL A 61 6.77 -10.85 5.35
N ALA A 62 6.80 -9.78 4.55
CA ALA A 62 5.62 -9.17 3.96
C ALA A 62 4.82 -10.14 3.07
N ARG A 63 5.50 -10.97 2.28
CA ARG A 63 4.82 -12.02 1.48
C ARG A 63 4.10 -13.04 2.36
N ARG A 64 4.70 -13.46 3.48
CA ARG A 64 4.03 -14.37 4.43
C ARG A 64 2.81 -13.73 5.09
N VAL A 65 2.95 -12.47 5.51
CA VAL A 65 1.84 -11.69 6.07
C VAL A 65 0.71 -11.56 5.05
N ALA A 66 1.01 -11.16 3.82
CA ALA A 66 0.02 -11.05 2.76
C ALA A 66 -0.64 -12.40 2.43
N ALA A 67 0.13 -13.48 2.33
CA ALA A 67 -0.41 -14.82 2.10
C ALA A 67 -1.38 -15.27 3.21
N SER A 68 -1.12 -14.87 4.47
CA SER A 68 -2.02 -15.15 5.59
C SER A 68 -3.35 -14.37 5.56
N CYS A 69 -3.45 -13.37 4.69
CA CYS A 69 -4.63 -12.53 4.43
C CYS A 69 -5.12 -12.66 2.98
N SER A 70 -4.91 -13.83 2.38
CA SER A 70 -5.27 -14.09 0.98
C SER A 70 -6.79 -14.12 0.77
N ASP A 71 -7.56 -14.60 1.75
CA ASP A 71 -9.02 -14.62 1.67
C ASP A 71 -9.62 -13.21 1.56
N GLU A 72 -9.12 -12.24 2.33
CA GLU A 72 -9.53 -10.83 2.21
C GLU A 72 -9.15 -10.23 0.86
N THR A 73 -7.97 -10.61 0.35
CA THR A 73 -7.47 -10.16 -0.95
C THR A 73 -8.32 -10.70 -2.10
N GLU A 74 -8.71 -11.98 -2.05
CA GLU A 74 -9.58 -12.61 -3.05
C GLU A 74 -11.01 -12.05 -3.01
N LYS A 75 -11.56 -11.76 -1.83
CA LYS A 75 -12.86 -11.06 -1.70
C LYS A 75 -12.82 -9.68 -2.35
N LEU A 76 -11.76 -8.92 -2.10
CA LEU A 76 -11.54 -7.61 -2.70
C LEU A 76 -11.43 -7.72 -4.23
N LEU A 77 -10.64 -8.67 -4.74
CA LEU A 77 -10.50 -8.92 -6.17
C LEU A 77 -11.84 -9.24 -6.83
N ALA A 78 -12.60 -10.16 -6.25
CA ALA A 78 -13.87 -10.63 -6.79
C ALA A 78 -14.90 -9.49 -6.95
N LEU A 79 -14.86 -8.49 -6.07
CA LEU A 79 -15.72 -7.31 -6.17
C LEU A 79 -15.18 -6.25 -7.14
N ALA A 80 -13.86 -6.02 -7.12
CA ALA A 80 -13.25 -4.94 -7.90
C ALA A 80 -13.17 -5.27 -9.39
N ILE A 81 -12.92 -6.53 -9.74
CA ILE A 81 -12.77 -6.99 -11.12
C ILE A 81 -13.60 -8.26 -11.32
N PRO A 82 -14.84 -8.12 -11.82
CA PRO A 82 -15.63 -9.26 -12.27
C PRO A 82 -14.85 -10.03 -13.34
N TYR A 83 -14.76 -11.36 -13.19
CA TYR A 83 -13.99 -12.23 -14.10
C TYR A 83 -12.50 -11.91 -14.19
N ALA A 84 -11.87 -11.62 -13.05
CA ALA A 84 -10.43 -11.38 -12.95
C ALA A 84 -9.59 -12.49 -13.60
N ASP A 85 -8.65 -12.09 -14.46
CA ASP A 85 -7.62 -12.97 -15.01
C ASP A 85 -6.48 -13.19 -14.01
N ALA A 86 -5.52 -14.05 -14.38
CA ALA A 86 -4.36 -14.34 -13.54
C ALA A 86 -3.53 -13.08 -13.24
N LYS A 87 -3.41 -12.15 -14.20
CA LYS A 87 -2.64 -10.92 -14.04
C LYS A 87 -3.29 -9.98 -13.03
N ALA A 88 -4.62 -9.85 -13.06
CA ALA A 88 -5.38 -9.09 -12.09
C ALA A 88 -5.22 -9.68 -10.69
N ARG A 89 -5.37 -11.01 -10.56
CA ARG A 89 -5.13 -11.72 -9.29
C ARG A 89 -3.74 -11.45 -8.74
N ASP A 90 -2.71 -11.64 -9.55
CA ASP A 90 -1.32 -11.39 -9.15
C ASP A 90 -1.10 -9.93 -8.75
N GLY A 91 -1.74 -8.99 -9.44
CA GLY A 91 -1.70 -7.57 -9.11
C GLY A 91 -2.23 -7.28 -7.69
N PHE A 92 -3.35 -7.87 -7.31
CA PHE A 92 -3.93 -7.72 -5.97
C PHE A 92 -3.06 -8.36 -4.89
N HIS A 93 -2.50 -9.55 -5.14
CA HIS A 93 -1.55 -10.19 -4.20
C HIS A 93 -0.26 -9.38 -4.03
N GLN A 94 0.26 -8.81 -5.12
CA GLN A 94 1.43 -7.92 -5.07
C GLN A 94 1.13 -6.60 -4.36
N GLU A 95 -0.08 -6.05 -4.50
CA GLU A 95 -0.52 -4.89 -3.73
C GLU A 95 -0.57 -5.22 -2.24
N ALA A 96 -1.17 -6.35 -1.86
CA ALA A 96 -1.24 -6.80 -0.46
C ALA A 96 0.17 -7.00 0.12
N ALA A 97 1.09 -7.59 -0.63
CA ALA A 97 2.49 -7.76 -0.21
C ALA A 97 3.22 -6.43 -0.03
N ARG A 98 2.99 -5.42 -0.89
CA ARG A 98 3.55 -4.07 -0.72
C ARG A 98 3.01 -3.39 0.54
N ARG A 99 1.70 -3.41 0.74
CA ARG A 99 1.03 -2.89 1.95
C ARG A 99 1.59 -3.55 3.22
N ALA A 100 1.76 -4.87 3.20
CA ALA A 100 2.33 -5.62 4.31
C ALA A 100 3.77 -5.19 4.61
N ALA A 101 4.59 -4.91 3.59
CA ALA A 101 5.95 -4.44 3.79
C ALA A 101 5.99 -3.06 4.48
N ASP A 102 5.12 -2.14 4.07
CA ASP A 102 5.00 -0.82 4.70
C ASP A 102 4.60 -0.96 6.18
N ILE A 103 3.62 -1.82 6.47
CA ILE A 103 3.16 -2.10 7.84
C ILE A 103 4.29 -2.67 8.71
N VAL A 104 5.02 -3.68 8.21
CA VAL A 104 6.16 -4.28 8.93
C VAL A 104 7.22 -3.23 9.26
N LEU A 105 7.56 -2.36 8.30
CA LEU A 105 8.52 -1.28 8.52
C LEU A 105 8.04 -0.26 9.55
N ILE A 106 6.74 0.06 9.56
CA ILE A 106 6.15 0.95 10.56
C ILE A 106 6.25 0.33 11.95
N PHE A 107 5.86 -0.95 12.12
CA PHE A 107 5.99 -1.63 13.42
C PHE A 107 7.44 -1.66 13.90
N ARG A 108 8.39 -2.06 13.04
CA ARG A 108 9.81 -2.05 13.38
C ARG A 108 10.32 -0.67 13.81
N ARG A 109 9.88 0.39 13.13
CA ARG A 109 10.22 1.77 13.49
C ARG A 109 9.64 2.15 14.85
N VAL A 110 8.37 1.84 15.10
CA VAL A 110 7.70 2.13 16.38
C VAL A 110 8.41 1.40 17.53
N ASP A 111 8.71 0.11 17.36
CA ASP A 111 9.42 -0.68 18.37
C ASP A 111 10.82 -0.12 18.65
N SER A 112 11.57 0.25 17.61
CA SER A 112 12.91 0.84 17.77
C SER A 112 12.92 2.19 18.50
N ARG A 113 11.77 2.90 18.49
CA ARG A 113 11.59 4.20 19.15
C ARG A 113 11.08 4.07 20.57
N SER A 114 10.72 2.88 21.03
CA SER A 114 10.27 2.63 22.41
C SER A 114 11.51 2.22 23.22
N PRO A 115 12.23 3.16 23.86
CA PRO A 115 13.50 2.87 24.49
C PRO A 115 13.28 2.65 25.99
N ASP A 116 12.17 2.05 26.43
CA ASP A 116 11.99 1.68 27.84
C ASP A 116 10.84 0.70 28.09
N ARG A 117 11.22 -0.56 28.27
CA ARG A 117 10.77 -1.33 29.43
C ARG A 117 11.84 -2.36 29.72
N ARG A 118 12.76 -2.02 30.62
CA ARG A 118 13.59 -3.06 31.24
C ARG A 118 12.66 -3.96 32.06
N PRO A 119 12.82 -5.29 32.00
CA PRO A 119 12.13 -6.18 32.92
C PRO A 119 12.46 -5.77 34.36
N GLY A 120 11.46 -5.29 35.11
CA GLY A 120 11.62 -4.90 36.53
C GLY A 120 11.43 -3.42 36.87
N GLU A 121 11.06 -2.55 35.92
CA GLU A 121 10.87 -1.13 36.22
C GLU A 121 9.50 -0.85 36.87
N PRO A 122 9.44 -0.24 38.07
CA PRO A 122 8.18 0.00 38.76
C PRO A 122 7.32 1.04 38.03
N VAL A 123 6.01 0.80 38.03
CA VAL A 123 5.03 1.74 37.46
C VAL A 123 5.07 3.04 38.27
N PRO A 124 5.27 4.22 37.65
CA PRO A 124 5.19 5.47 38.38
C PRO A 124 3.75 5.66 38.85
N LEU A 125 3.57 5.73 40.17
CA LEU A 125 2.31 6.11 40.78
C LEU A 125 1.99 7.55 40.38
N SER A 126 0.91 7.71 39.63
CA SER A 126 0.37 9.02 39.27
C SER A 126 -0.15 9.69 40.54
N ASN A 127 0.29 10.93 40.81
CA ASN A 127 -0.33 11.84 41.77
C ASN A 127 -1.59 12.47 41.19
#